data_AF-A0AAD2E7J6-F1
#
_entry.id   AF-A0AAD2E7J6-F1
#
_cell.length_a   1.000
_cell.length_b   1.000
_cell.length_c   1.000
_cell.angle_alpha   90.00
_cell.angle_beta   90.00
_cell.angle_gamma   90.00
#
_symmetry.space_group_name_H-M   'P 1'
#
loop_
_entity.id
_entity.type
_entity.pdbx_description
1 polymer ?
#
loop_
_entity_poly.entity_id
_entity_poly.type
_entity_poly.pdbx_seq_one_letter_code
_entity_poly.pdbx_strand_id
1 'polypeptide(L)'
;MLLKSMFEVADDPTELTILKPEFFVELVQILKDKISQKSSKSSLKILTIVCPWGRNKIKAVEAGAVSSLIDLLLDTSNKRACEMTLTVLDFLCQCAEGRAELLKHSAGLAIVSKKILRVSQVASERGVRILHSISKFSATHRVLQEMLQIGAVTKLSLVLQVNCGTKTMETAGAILKLHARSWKSSPCVPMGLFDSYLSRFSNGIGG
;
A
#
# COMPACT_ATOMS: atom_id res chain seq x y z
N MET A 1 3.54 7.03 -26.02
CA MET A 1 4.46 5.90 -26.26
C MET A 1 5.88 6.41 -26.45
N LEU A 2 6.35 7.33 -25.60
CA LEU A 2 7.75 7.83 -25.61
C LEU A 2 8.47 7.42 -24.32
N LEU A 3 7.83 7.62 -23.15
CA LEU A 3 8.40 7.18 -21.87
C LEU A 3 8.61 5.66 -21.76
N LYS A 4 7.71 4.84 -22.33
CA LYS A 4 7.89 3.38 -22.31
C LYS A 4 9.18 2.98 -23.04
N SER A 5 9.47 3.63 -24.16
CA SER A 5 10.67 3.44 -24.97
C SER A 5 11.92 3.96 -24.23
N MET A 6 11.84 5.11 -23.56
CA MET A 6 12.96 5.65 -22.76
C MET A 6 13.36 4.73 -21.59
N PHE A 7 12.42 3.96 -21.03
CA PHE A 7 12.70 3.04 -19.93
C PHE A 7 12.92 1.58 -20.36
N GLU A 8 12.48 1.19 -21.57
CA GLU A 8 12.87 -0.10 -22.19
C GLU A 8 14.26 -0.01 -22.86
N VAL A 9 14.77 1.20 -23.12
CA VAL A 9 16.11 1.47 -23.68
C VAL A 9 17.14 1.87 -22.60
N ALA A 10 16.72 2.05 -21.35
CA ALA A 10 17.65 2.25 -20.24
C ALA A 10 18.36 0.92 -19.93
N ASP A 11 19.44 0.64 -20.65
CA ASP A 11 20.31 -0.52 -20.45
C ASP A 11 21.05 -0.45 -19.09
N ASP A 12 21.12 0.73 -18.48
CA ASP A 12 21.72 0.97 -17.17
C ASP A 12 20.68 1.38 -16.09
N PRO A 13 20.47 0.57 -15.04
CA PRO A 13 19.65 0.92 -13.88
C PRO A 13 20.04 2.23 -13.18
N THR A 14 21.25 2.75 -13.38
CA THR A 14 21.68 4.03 -12.79
C THR A 14 20.90 5.22 -13.36
N GLU A 15 20.46 5.20 -14.62
CA GLU A 15 19.68 6.30 -15.23
C GLU A 15 18.34 6.50 -14.53
N LEU A 16 17.75 5.41 -14.02
CA LEU A 16 16.51 5.46 -13.24
C LEU A 16 16.69 6.14 -11.88
N THR A 17 17.91 6.34 -11.39
CA THR A 17 18.16 6.95 -10.06
C THR A 17 18.23 8.49 -10.09
N ILE A 18 18.38 9.10 -11.28
CA ILE A 18 18.73 10.53 -11.44
C ILE A 18 17.55 11.35 -12.02
N LEU A 19 16.32 10.82 -11.99
CA LEU A 19 15.15 11.55 -12.49
C LEU A 19 14.90 12.82 -11.69
N LYS A 20 14.65 13.95 -12.38
CA LYS A 20 14.45 15.25 -11.74
C LYS A 20 13.07 15.36 -11.08
N PRO A 21 12.88 16.21 -10.05
CA PRO A 21 11.58 16.39 -9.40
C PRO A 21 10.44 16.78 -10.36
N GLU A 22 10.71 17.59 -11.39
CA GLU A 22 9.72 18.09 -12.35
C GLU A 22 9.04 16.95 -13.12
N PHE A 23 9.80 15.88 -13.40
CA PHE A 23 9.27 14.67 -14.02
C PHE A 23 8.13 14.06 -13.20
N PHE A 24 8.27 14.04 -11.87
CA PHE A 24 7.23 13.51 -10.99
C PHE A 24 6.03 14.46 -10.89
N VAL A 25 6.26 15.77 -10.91
CA VAL A 25 5.21 16.79 -10.95
C VAL A 25 4.33 16.59 -12.19
N GLU A 26 4.93 16.42 -13.37
CA GLU A 26 4.18 16.18 -14.62
C GLU A 26 3.36 14.88 -14.57
N LEU A 27 3.95 13.78 -14.09
CA LEU A 27 3.24 12.51 -13.97
C LEU A 27 2.05 12.61 -13.00
N VAL A 28 2.23 13.28 -11.86
CA VAL A 28 1.17 13.49 -10.88
C VAL A 28 0.07 14.39 -11.45
N GLN A 29 0.44 15.43 -12.21
CA GLN A 29 -0.54 16.31 -12.86
C GLN A 29 -1.41 15.52 -13.85
N ILE A 30 -0.83 14.63 -14.65
CA ILE A 30 -1.58 13.74 -15.55
C ILE A 30 -2.59 12.87 -14.78
N LEU A 31 -2.23 12.37 -13.60
CA LEU A 31 -3.12 11.57 -12.75
C LEU A 31 -4.27 12.42 -12.17
N LYS A 32 -4.00 13.67 -11.80
CA LYS A 32 -5.00 14.61 -11.26
C LYS A 32 -6.00 15.06 -12.31
N ASP A 33 -5.50 15.43 -13.49
CA ASP A 33 -6.33 15.97 -14.57
C ASP A 33 -7.23 14.92 -15.21
N LYS A 34 -6.89 13.63 -15.04
CA LYS A 34 -7.66 12.49 -15.58
C LYS A 34 -8.00 12.61 -17.07
N ILE A 35 -7.13 13.29 -17.83
CA ILE A 35 -7.32 13.64 -19.27
C ILE A 35 -7.79 12.43 -20.08
N SER A 36 -7.22 11.24 -19.80
CA SER A 36 -7.72 9.98 -20.31
C SER A 36 -7.34 8.80 -19.42
N GLN A 37 -8.08 7.70 -19.54
CA GLN A 37 -7.70 6.42 -18.92
C GLN A 37 -6.35 5.91 -19.43
N LYS A 38 -6.02 6.18 -20.71
CA LYS A 38 -4.76 5.75 -21.34
C LYS A 38 -3.54 6.50 -20.78
N SER A 39 -3.66 7.82 -20.59
CA SER A 39 -2.60 8.64 -20.00
C SER A 39 -2.39 8.27 -18.54
N SER A 40 -3.47 8.16 -17.76
CA SER A 40 -3.41 7.75 -16.35
C SER A 40 -2.73 6.38 -16.16
N LYS A 41 -3.14 5.39 -16.97
CA LYS A 41 -2.52 4.05 -16.95
C LYS A 41 -1.03 4.09 -17.31
N SER A 42 -0.67 4.93 -18.27
CA SER A 42 0.73 5.10 -18.67
C SER A 42 1.54 5.72 -17.54
N SER A 43 1.07 6.81 -16.92
CA SER A 43 1.72 7.45 -15.77
C SER A 43 1.88 6.49 -14.59
N LEU A 44 0.85 5.71 -14.25
CA LEU A 44 0.97 4.65 -13.24
C LEU A 44 2.05 3.62 -13.59
N LYS A 45 2.14 3.20 -14.86
CA LYS A 45 3.15 2.22 -15.29
C LYS A 45 4.55 2.77 -15.09
N ILE A 46 4.77 4.03 -15.46
CA ILE A 46 6.04 4.70 -15.28
C ILE A 46 6.40 4.77 -13.79
N LEU A 47 5.47 5.23 -12.93
CA LEU A 47 5.69 5.28 -11.49
C LEU A 47 6.04 3.91 -10.89
N THR A 48 5.41 2.81 -11.35
CA THR A 48 5.77 1.46 -10.90
C THR A 48 7.20 1.06 -11.26
N ILE A 49 7.76 1.60 -12.34
CA ILE A 49 9.13 1.32 -12.80
C ILE A 49 10.13 2.19 -12.03
N VAL A 50 9.84 3.47 -11.85
CA VAL A 50 10.84 4.45 -11.37
C VAL A 50 10.89 4.61 -9.86
N CYS A 51 9.76 4.49 -9.14
CA CYS A 51 9.70 4.73 -7.69
C CYS A 51 10.55 3.78 -6.80
N PRO A 52 10.84 2.53 -7.19
CA PRO A 52 11.74 1.66 -6.44
C PRO A 52 13.18 2.19 -6.33
N TRP A 53 13.61 3.04 -7.26
CA TRP A 53 15.02 3.41 -7.45
C TRP A 53 15.38 4.71 -6.72
N GLY A 54 16.55 4.70 -6.06
CA GLY A 54 17.14 5.88 -5.44
C GLY A 54 16.18 6.67 -4.55
N ARG A 55 16.14 7.99 -4.74
CA ARG A 55 15.26 8.92 -4.02
C ARG A 55 13.95 9.24 -4.77
N ASN A 56 13.62 8.48 -5.81
CA ASN A 56 12.45 8.77 -6.65
C ASN A 56 11.13 8.71 -5.89
N LYS A 57 11.00 7.79 -4.93
CA LYS A 57 9.82 7.76 -4.04
C LYS A 57 9.65 9.05 -3.23
N ILE A 58 10.74 9.66 -2.76
CA ILE A 58 10.68 10.93 -2.02
C ILE A 58 10.22 12.05 -2.96
N LYS A 59 10.84 12.17 -4.14
CA LYS A 59 10.45 13.14 -5.18
C LYS A 59 8.97 12.98 -5.61
N ALA A 60 8.51 11.73 -5.75
CA ALA A 60 7.11 11.45 -6.05
C ALA A 60 6.16 11.87 -4.93
N VAL A 61 6.55 11.65 -3.67
CA VAL A 61 5.77 12.13 -2.50
C VAL A 61 5.72 13.64 -2.48
N GLU A 62 6.85 14.34 -2.66
CA GLU A 62 6.93 15.81 -2.72
C GLU A 62 6.09 16.39 -3.86
N ALA A 63 5.98 15.69 -4.99
CA ALA A 63 5.10 16.04 -6.10
C ALA A 63 3.60 15.82 -5.81
N GLY A 64 3.23 15.27 -4.64
CA GLY A 64 1.84 15.02 -4.25
C GLY A 64 1.25 13.72 -4.81
N ALA A 65 2.08 12.73 -5.13
CA ALA A 65 1.61 11.46 -5.66
C ALA A 65 0.68 10.72 -4.69
N VAL A 66 0.95 10.75 -3.38
CA VAL A 66 0.18 9.98 -2.39
C VAL A 66 -1.30 10.35 -2.41
N SER A 67 -1.64 11.64 -2.28
CA SER A 67 -3.03 12.11 -2.34
C SER A 67 -3.69 11.73 -3.67
N SER A 68 -3.01 11.97 -4.79
CA SER A 68 -3.53 11.71 -6.14
C SER A 68 -3.82 10.22 -6.37
N LEU A 69 -2.99 9.33 -5.82
CA LEU A 69 -3.19 7.88 -5.89
C LEU A 69 -4.36 7.44 -5.01
N ILE A 70 -4.56 8.06 -3.84
CA ILE A 70 -5.70 7.79 -2.96
C ILE A 70 -7.01 8.20 -3.65
N ASP A 71 -7.06 9.40 -4.22
CA ASP A 71 -8.22 9.89 -4.99
C ASP A 71 -8.54 8.96 -6.16
N LEU A 72 -7.51 8.51 -6.87
CA LEU A 72 -7.69 7.56 -7.96
C LEU A 72 -8.28 6.22 -7.48
N LEU A 73 -7.87 5.71 -6.32
CA LEU A 73 -8.44 4.49 -5.74
C LEU A 73 -9.89 4.65 -5.30
N LEU A 74 -10.30 5.87 -4.91
CA LEU A 74 -11.70 6.17 -4.56
C LEU A 74 -12.59 6.11 -5.81
N ASP A 75 -12.10 6.62 -6.95
CA ASP A 75 -12.89 6.75 -8.17
C ASP A 75 -12.91 5.49 -9.05
N THR A 76 -11.90 4.62 -8.94
CA THR A 76 -11.77 3.47 -9.84
C THR A 76 -12.09 2.12 -9.19
N SER A 77 -12.85 1.31 -9.91
CA SER A 77 -13.01 -0.14 -9.66
C SER A 77 -12.21 -1.00 -10.63
N ASN A 78 -11.46 -0.39 -11.57
CA ASN A 78 -10.69 -1.14 -12.54
C ASN A 78 -9.56 -1.93 -11.84
N LYS A 79 -9.58 -3.26 -11.97
CA LYS A 79 -8.64 -4.18 -11.32
C LYS A 79 -7.18 -3.77 -11.55
N ARG A 80 -6.79 -3.57 -12.82
CA ARG A 80 -5.39 -3.29 -13.17
C ARG A 80 -4.94 -1.92 -12.68
N ALA A 81 -5.81 -0.91 -12.76
CA ALA A 81 -5.52 0.41 -12.22
C ALA A 81 -5.34 0.35 -10.70
N CYS A 82 -6.19 -0.38 -9.98
CA CYS A 82 -6.07 -0.57 -8.53
C CYS A 82 -4.75 -1.26 -8.16
N GLU A 83 -4.37 -2.34 -8.85
CA GLU A 83 -3.10 -3.05 -8.63
C GLU A 83 -1.88 -2.14 -8.79
N MET A 84 -1.84 -1.38 -9.88
CA MET A 84 -0.73 -0.46 -10.16
C MET A 84 -0.68 0.67 -9.13
N THR A 85 -1.83 1.26 -8.82
CA THR A 85 -1.93 2.36 -7.85
C THR A 85 -1.49 1.93 -6.46
N LEU A 86 -1.94 0.75 -5.98
CA LEU A 86 -1.49 0.19 -4.71
C LEU A 86 0.00 -0.19 -4.72
N THR A 87 0.52 -0.64 -5.87
CA THR A 87 1.95 -0.94 -6.01
C THR A 87 2.81 0.32 -5.85
N VAL A 88 2.42 1.43 -6.49
CA VAL A 88 3.12 2.71 -6.32
C VAL A 88 3.00 3.18 -4.87
N LEU A 89 1.79 3.16 -4.30
CA LEU A 89 1.55 3.60 -2.92
C LEU A 89 2.38 2.80 -1.90
N ASP A 90 2.55 1.49 -2.11
CA ASP A 90 3.43 0.63 -1.33
C ASP A 90 4.91 1.03 -1.44
N PHE A 91 5.40 1.44 -2.62
CA PHE A 91 6.75 2.01 -2.73
C PHE A 91 6.89 3.33 -1.96
N LEU A 92 5.90 4.22 -2.05
CA LEU A 92 5.95 5.51 -1.37
C LEU A 92 5.89 5.34 0.17
N CYS A 93 5.12 4.38 0.67
CA CYS A 93 5.02 4.09 2.10
C CYS A 93 6.28 3.43 2.69
N GLN A 94 7.32 3.18 1.90
CA GLN A 94 8.62 2.72 2.41
C GLN A 94 9.50 3.86 2.93
N CYS A 95 9.13 5.13 2.73
CA CYS A 95 9.76 6.28 3.37
C CYS A 95 8.82 6.95 4.40
N ALA A 96 9.36 7.82 5.26
CA ALA A 96 8.59 8.45 6.34
C ALA A 96 7.58 9.47 5.79
N GLU A 97 7.98 10.21 4.76
CA GLU A 97 7.20 11.23 4.06
C GLU A 97 5.95 10.61 3.43
N GLY A 98 6.11 9.47 2.74
CA GLY A 98 4.98 8.79 2.10
C GLY A 98 3.96 8.24 3.12
N ARG A 99 4.43 7.75 4.27
CA ARG A 99 3.54 7.35 5.37
C ARG A 99 2.82 8.55 5.98
N ALA A 100 3.52 9.66 6.19
CA ALA A 100 2.93 10.88 6.73
C ALA A 100 1.83 11.43 5.81
N GLU A 101 2.09 11.51 4.51
CA GLU A 101 1.09 11.98 3.53
C GLU A 101 -0.11 11.02 3.42
N LEU A 102 0.10 9.70 3.55
CA LEU A 102 -1.01 8.74 3.55
C LEU A 102 -1.91 8.94 4.78
N LEU A 103 -1.32 9.14 5.96
CA LEU A 103 -2.07 9.35 7.21
C LEU A 103 -2.71 10.74 7.31
N LYS A 104 -2.18 11.72 6.59
CA LYS A 104 -2.76 13.07 6.48
C LYS A 104 -4.03 13.07 5.63
N HIS A 105 -4.12 12.17 4.66
CA HIS A 105 -5.30 12.04 3.81
C HIS A 105 -6.45 11.33 4.54
N SER A 106 -7.61 11.96 4.63
CA SER A 106 -8.78 11.45 5.40
C SER A 106 -9.24 10.05 4.98
N ALA A 107 -9.11 9.72 3.69
CA ALA A 107 -9.45 8.40 3.17
C ALA A 107 -8.27 7.40 3.11
N GLY A 108 -7.05 7.77 3.54
CA GLY A 108 -5.83 7.02 3.25
C GLY A 108 -5.84 5.58 3.76
N LEU A 109 -6.04 5.39 5.08
CA LEU A 109 -6.14 4.04 5.67
C LEU A 109 -7.41 3.32 5.20
N ALA A 110 -8.53 4.04 5.14
CA ALA A 110 -9.82 3.51 4.74
C ALA A 110 -9.78 2.89 3.34
N ILE A 111 -9.21 3.57 2.35
CA ILE A 111 -9.18 3.08 0.97
C ILE A 111 -8.23 1.89 0.81
N VAL A 112 -7.06 1.92 1.46
CA VAL A 112 -6.11 0.80 1.44
C VAL A 112 -6.76 -0.44 2.05
N SER A 113 -7.35 -0.30 3.24
CA SER A 113 -8.12 -1.35 3.88
C SER A 113 -9.26 -1.84 2.96
N LYS A 114 -10.02 -0.94 2.33
CA LYS A 114 -11.14 -1.32 1.45
C LYS A 114 -10.70 -2.19 0.27
N LYS A 115 -9.51 -2.01 -0.30
CA LYS A 115 -9.06 -2.75 -1.49
C LYS A 115 -8.54 -4.17 -1.18
N ILE A 116 -8.12 -4.44 0.06
CA ILE A 116 -7.70 -5.78 0.51
C ILE A 116 -8.89 -6.77 0.39
N LEU A 117 -8.64 -7.96 -0.16
CA LEU A 117 -9.62 -9.01 -0.47
C LEU A 117 -10.74 -8.65 -1.47
N ARG A 118 -10.78 -7.42 -2.00
CA ARG A 118 -11.87 -6.95 -2.88
C ARG A 118 -11.49 -6.81 -4.35
N VAL A 119 -10.20 -6.79 -4.68
CA VAL A 119 -9.73 -6.51 -6.04
C VAL A 119 -8.98 -7.71 -6.63
N SER A 120 -7.87 -8.10 -6.00
CA SER A 120 -7.04 -9.22 -6.43
C SER A 120 -6.07 -9.63 -5.32
N GLN A 121 -5.37 -10.76 -5.52
CA GLN A 121 -4.32 -11.19 -4.60
C GLN A 121 -3.17 -10.17 -4.55
N VAL A 122 -2.74 -9.64 -5.70
CA VAL A 122 -1.70 -8.59 -5.79
C VAL A 122 -2.14 -7.33 -5.02
N ALA A 123 -3.38 -6.88 -5.22
CA ALA A 123 -3.90 -5.73 -4.49
C ALA A 123 -3.93 -5.98 -2.96
N SER A 124 -4.28 -7.20 -2.54
CA SER A 124 -4.30 -7.59 -1.14
C SER A 124 -2.90 -7.62 -0.54
N GLU A 125 -1.92 -8.20 -1.24
CA GLU A 125 -0.51 -8.19 -0.83
C GLU A 125 0.00 -6.76 -0.64
N ARG A 126 -0.19 -5.88 -1.64
CA ARG A 126 0.24 -4.47 -1.56
C ARG A 126 -0.46 -3.73 -0.43
N GLY A 127 -1.77 -3.92 -0.26
CA GLY A 127 -2.53 -3.32 0.83
C GLY A 127 -2.02 -3.74 2.20
N VAL A 128 -1.77 -5.04 2.40
CA VAL A 128 -1.21 -5.56 3.66
C VAL A 128 0.19 -5.02 3.92
N ARG A 129 1.04 -4.90 2.88
CA ARG A 129 2.39 -4.31 3.02
C ARG A 129 2.35 -2.82 3.41
N ILE A 130 1.42 -2.05 2.85
CA ILE A 130 1.21 -0.65 3.24
C ILE A 130 0.80 -0.59 4.72
N LEU A 131 -0.21 -1.37 5.13
CA LEU A 131 -0.66 -1.41 6.52
C LEU A 131 0.44 -1.87 7.48
N HIS A 132 1.30 -2.81 7.06
CA HIS A 132 2.46 -3.23 7.84
C HIS A 132 3.48 -2.10 8.03
N SER A 133 3.79 -1.35 6.98
CA SER A 133 4.70 -0.21 7.07
C SER A 133 4.19 0.84 8.07
N ILE A 134 2.88 1.18 7.99
CA ILE A 134 2.24 2.08 8.94
C ILE A 134 2.27 1.50 10.36
N SER A 135 1.88 0.23 10.52
CA SER A 135 1.82 -0.43 11.82
C SER A 135 3.19 -0.52 12.49
N LYS A 136 4.26 -0.67 11.72
CA LYS A 136 5.62 -0.80 12.24
C LYS A 136 6.25 0.54 12.61
N PHE A 137 6.00 1.59 11.82
CA PHE A 137 6.76 2.84 11.92
C PHE A 137 5.94 4.09 12.25
N SER A 138 4.60 3.99 12.29
CA SER A 138 3.70 5.15 12.43
C SER A 138 2.44 4.84 13.26
N ALA A 139 2.46 3.77 14.06
CA ALA A 139 1.34 3.32 14.87
C ALA A 139 1.16 4.14 16.16
N THR A 140 0.63 5.35 16.02
CA THR A 140 0.13 6.13 17.18
C THR A 140 -1.20 5.55 17.68
N HIS A 141 -1.61 5.88 18.91
CA HIS A 141 -2.92 5.47 19.44
C HIS A 141 -4.06 5.85 18.49
N ARG A 142 -4.03 7.06 17.93
CA ARG A 142 -5.03 7.54 16.95
C ARG A 142 -5.09 6.66 15.70
N VAL A 143 -3.94 6.31 15.13
CA VAL A 143 -3.86 5.44 13.94
C VAL A 143 -4.42 4.05 14.24
N LEU A 144 -4.10 3.47 15.40
CA LEU A 144 -4.61 2.15 15.79
C LEU A 144 -6.12 2.15 16.04
N GLN A 145 -6.67 3.24 16.59
CA GLN A 145 -8.12 3.42 16.73
C GLN A 145 -8.81 3.59 15.38
N GLU A 146 -8.24 4.38 14.46
CA GLU A 146 -8.77 4.53 13.11
C GLU A 146 -8.80 3.18 12.37
N MET A 147 -7.69 2.41 12.43
CA MET A 147 -7.62 1.06 11.85
C MET A 147 -8.71 0.12 12.38
N LEU A 148 -9.07 0.27 13.66
CA LEU A 148 -10.15 -0.48 14.28
C LEU A 148 -11.52 -0.07 13.71
N GLN A 149 -11.79 1.24 13.69
CA GLN A 149 -13.06 1.82 13.22
C GLN A 149 -13.35 1.50 11.74
N ILE A 150 -12.32 1.54 10.88
CA ILE A 150 -12.48 1.21 9.45
C ILE A 150 -12.51 -0.31 9.16
N GLY A 151 -12.44 -1.15 10.20
CA GLY A 151 -12.45 -2.61 10.09
C GLY A 151 -11.17 -3.20 9.46
N ALA A 152 -10.03 -2.52 9.55
CA ALA A 152 -8.76 -3.05 9.04
C ALA A 152 -8.32 -4.31 9.81
N VAL A 153 -8.53 -4.33 11.14
CA VAL A 153 -8.18 -5.47 12.00
C VAL A 153 -8.96 -6.72 11.63
N THR A 154 -10.28 -6.59 11.44
CA THR A 154 -11.14 -7.69 10.96
C THR A 154 -10.67 -8.18 9.60
N LYS A 155 -10.30 -7.27 8.69
CA LYS A 155 -9.85 -7.64 7.35
C LYS A 155 -8.50 -8.35 7.35
N LEU A 156 -7.55 -7.93 8.18
CA LEU A 156 -6.28 -8.64 8.39
C LEU A 156 -6.52 -10.03 8.97
N SER A 157 -7.49 -10.16 9.86
CA SER A 157 -7.93 -11.44 10.43
C SER A 157 -8.49 -12.37 9.34
N LEU A 158 -9.33 -11.84 8.44
CA LEU A 158 -9.82 -12.58 7.27
C LEU A 158 -8.70 -13.03 6.33
N VAL A 159 -7.68 -12.20 6.10
CA VAL A 159 -6.51 -12.57 5.27
C VAL A 159 -5.81 -13.83 5.79
N LEU A 160 -5.84 -14.11 7.09
CA LEU A 160 -5.28 -15.34 7.67
C LEU A 160 -6.11 -16.60 7.39
N GLN A 161 -7.39 -16.43 7.03
CA GLN A 161 -8.32 -17.54 6.80
C GLN A 161 -8.40 -17.93 5.33
N VAL A 162 -8.17 -16.96 4.43
CA VAL A 162 -8.24 -17.16 2.99
C VAL A 162 -6.85 -17.30 2.39
N ASN A 163 -6.70 -18.10 1.35
CA ASN A 163 -5.41 -18.27 0.69
C ASN A 163 -5.00 -16.99 -0.07
N CYS A 164 -4.27 -16.10 0.61
CA CYS A 164 -3.68 -14.88 0.03
C CYS A 164 -2.18 -15.00 -0.26
N GLY A 165 -1.63 -16.21 -0.18
CA GLY A 165 -0.19 -16.48 -0.23
C GLY A 165 0.48 -16.35 1.13
N THR A 166 1.42 -17.26 1.42
CA THR A 166 2.04 -17.44 2.74
C THR A 166 2.65 -16.15 3.30
N LYS A 167 3.43 -15.42 2.49
CA LYS A 167 4.08 -14.17 2.93
C LYS A 167 3.08 -13.07 3.31
N THR A 168 1.96 -12.98 2.59
CA THR A 168 0.89 -12.02 2.89
C THR A 168 0.22 -12.37 4.22
N MET A 169 -0.04 -13.66 4.44
CA MET A 169 -0.63 -14.16 5.70
C MET A 169 0.32 -13.93 6.89
N GLU A 170 1.61 -14.24 6.75
CA GLU A 170 2.64 -13.95 7.76
C GLU A 170 2.70 -12.47 8.11
N THR A 171 2.70 -11.60 7.09
CA THR A 171 2.73 -10.14 7.29
C THR A 171 1.48 -9.66 8.02
N ALA A 172 0.29 -10.16 7.64
CA ALA A 172 -0.95 -9.84 8.34
C ALA A 172 -0.92 -10.30 9.82
N GLY A 173 -0.41 -11.50 10.06
CA GLY A 173 -0.22 -12.05 11.40
C GLY A 173 0.75 -11.23 12.24
N ALA A 174 1.84 -10.74 11.65
CA ALA A 174 2.80 -9.86 12.31
C ALA A 174 2.17 -8.53 12.76
N ILE A 175 1.32 -7.92 11.92
CA ILE A 175 0.58 -6.70 12.29
C ILE A 175 -0.33 -6.95 13.52
N LEU A 176 -1.11 -8.04 13.45
CA LEU A 176 -2.03 -8.43 14.52
C LEU A 176 -1.28 -8.70 15.84
N LYS A 177 -0.15 -9.40 15.77
CA LYS A 177 0.73 -9.64 16.92
C LYS A 177 1.29 -8.35 17.51
N LEU A 178 1.78 -7.45 16.65
CA LEU A 178 2.44 -6.22 17.06
C LEU A 178 1.55 -5.32 17.92
N HIS A 179 0.25 -5.26 17.60
CA HIS A 179 -0.71 -4.35 18.25
C HIS A 179 -1.81 -5.08 19.04
N ALA A 180 -1.59 -6.35 19.38
CA ALA A 180 -2.54 -7.21 20.08
C ALA A 180 -3.17 -6.54 21.31
N ARG A 181 -2.33 -5.92 22.16
CA ARG A 181 -2.78 -5.26 23.40
C ARG A 181 -3.74 -4.10 23.14
N SER A 182 -3.53 -3.36 22.06
CA SER A 182 -4.35 -2.22 21.66
C SER A 182 -5.73 -2.63 21.12
N TRP A 183 -5.87 -3.88 20.68
CA TRP A 183 -7.09 -4.40 20.04
C TRP A 183 -7.82 -5.48 20.85
N LYS A 184 -7.19 -6.04 21.89
CA LYS A 184 -7.72 -7.15 22.72
C LYS A 184 -9.05 -6.86 23.40
N SER A 185 -9.35 -5.59 23.70
CA SER A 185 -10.62 -5.16 24.32
C SER A 185 -11.70 -4.78 23.31
N SER A 186 -11.43 -4.88 22.01
CA SER A 186 -12.38 -4.43 21.01
C SER A 186 -13.36 -5.55 20.61
N PRO A 187 -14.68 -5.29 20.64
CA PRO A 187 -15.70 -6.27 20.22
C PRO A 187 -15.61 -6.63 18.73
N CYS A 188 -14.88 -5.85 17.91
CA CYS A 188 -14.80 -6.08 16.46
C CYS A 188 -13.67 -7.03 16.04
N VAL A 189 -12.91 -7.58 16.99
CA VAL A 189 -11.90 -8.62 16.74
C VAL A 189 -12.46 -9.97 17.19
N PRO A 190 -12.67 -10.94 16.30
CA PRO A 190 -13.09 -12.28 16.73
C PRO A 190 -11.99 -12.89 17.59
N MET A 191 -12.17 -12.90 18.92
CA MET A 191 -11.13 -13.34 19.87
C MET A 191 -10.61 -14.75 19.56
N GLY A 192 -11.50 -15.66 19.15
CA GLY A 192 -11.10 -17.04 18.79
C GLY A 192 -10.17 -17.13 17.58
N LEU A 193 -10.19 -16.14 16.67
CA LEU A 193 -9.32 -16.17 15.51
C LEU A 193 -7.88 -15.78 15.84
N PHE A 194 -7.74 -14.75 16.67
CA PHE A 194 -6.44 -14.26 17.13
C PHE A 194 -5.69 -15.37 17.88
N ASP A 195 -6.38 -16.04 18.81
CA ASP A 195 -5.79 -17.11 19.62
C ASP A 195 -5.46 -18.38 18.80
N SER A 196 -6.28 -18.73 17.81
CA SER A 196 -6.03 -19.88 16.91
C SER A 196 -4.79 -19.69 16.02
N TYR A 197 -4.49 -18.46 15.59
CA TYR A 197 -3.31 -18.18 14.79
C TYR A 197 -2.04 -18.02 15.64
N LEU A 198 -2.15 -17.38 16.81
CA LEU A 198 -1.05 -17.32 17.77
C LEU A 198 -0.57 -18.73 18.15
N SER A 199 -1.50 -19.64 18.44
CA SER A 199 -1.19 -21.04 18.78
C SER A 199 -0.59 -21.83 17.61
N ARG A 200 -1.10 -21.67 16.37
CA ARG A 200 -0.54 -22.32 15.18
C ARG A 200 0.90 -21.89 14.85
N PHE A 201 1.26 -20.63 15.11
CA PHE A 201 2.64 -20.16 14.89
C PHE A 201 3.60 -20.50 16.03
N SER A 202 3.13 -20.55 17.29
CA SER A 202 3.95 -21.04 18.40
C SER A 202 4.33 -22.51 18.23
N ASN A 203 3.48 -23.31 17.58
CA ASN A 203 3.75 -24.72 17.28
C ASN A 203 4.51 -24.95 15.95
N GLY A 204 4.86 -23.88 15.22
CA GLY A 204 5.54 -23.95 13.91
C GLY A 204 7.05 -23.67 13.95
N ILE A 205 7.64 -23.51 15.14
CA ILE A 205 9.10 -23.43 15.33
C ILE A 205 9.53 -24.78 15.92
N GLY A 206 9.56 -25.81 15.08
CA GLY A 206 9.86 -27.17 15.52
C GLY A 206 9.50 -28.20 14.46
N GLY A 207 10.15 -28.12 13.31
CA GLY A 207 10.05 -29.07 12.20
C GLY A 207 11.18 -28.85 11.23
#